data_AF-A0A416W250-F1
#
_entry.id   AF-A0A416W250-F1
#
_cell.length_a   1.000
_cell.length_b   1.000
_cell.length_c   1.000
_cell.angle_alpha   90.00
_cell.angle_beta   90.00
_cell.angle_gamma   90.00
#
_symmetry.space_group_name_H-M   'P 1'
#
loop_
_entity.id
_entity.type
_entity.pdbx_description
1 polymer ?
#
loop_
_entity_poly.entity_id
_entity_poly.type
_entity_poly.pdbx_seq_one_letter_code
_entity_poly.pdbx_strand_id
1 'polypeptide(L)'
;MKENEKKYFLYFFKNKAMKTQVELAIIKKVREYRLAAGMSQAQLSMEMNLDITFVGNVESAKCKDKYNFNHLNALAIIFNCKMKDFMPDENFPDDNSKYLKRDK
;
A
#
# COMPACT_ATOMS: atom_id res chain seq x y z
N MET A 1 -10.49 13.23 14.98
CA MET A 1 -9.63 12.04 14.72
C MET A 1 -9.31 11.37 16.04
N LYS A 2 -9.44 10.05 16.10
CA LYS A 2 -9.21 9.28 17.34
C LYS A 2 -7.71 9.30 17.67
N GLU A 3 -7.37 9.28 18.95
CA GLU A 3 -5.99 9.43 19.45
C GLU A 3 -5.03 8.35 18.91
N ASN A 4 -5.54 7.13 18.70
CA ASN A 4 -4.80 6.05 18.04
C ASN A 4 -4.50 6.35 16.56
N GLU A 5 -5.39 7.00 15.81
CA GLU A 5 -5.15 7.38 14.41
C GLU A 5 -4.04 8.43 14.33
N LYS A 6 -4.02 9.39 15.27
CA LYS A 6 -2.95 10.39 15.39
C LYS A 6 -1.60 9.75 15.74
N LYS A 7 -1.59 8.72 16.59
CA LYS A 7 -0.37 7.99 16.95
C LYS A 7 0.20 7.19 15.79
N TYR A 8 -0.66 6.50 15.02
CA TYR A 8 -0.26 5.83 13.77
C TYR A 8 0.25 6.83 12.74
N PHE A 9 -0.45 7.94 12.57
CA PHE A 9 -0.04 9.04 11.69
C PHE A 9 1.33 9.59 12.09
N LEU A 10 1.55 9.92 13.37
CA LEU A 10 2.81 10.48 13.83
C LEU A 10 3.98 9.47 13.77
N TYR A 11 3.71 8.18 14.02
CA TYR A 11 4.69 7.10 13.89
C TYR A 11 5.15 6.89 12.45
N PHE A 12 4.21 7.02 11.52
CA PHE A 12 4.45 6.91 10.09
C PHE A 12 5.41 7.99 9.57
N PHE A 13 5.31 9.22 10.07
CA PHE A 13 6.17 10.33 9.66
C PHE A 13 7.57 10.34 10.32
N LYS A 14 7.74 9.68 11.48
CA LYS A 14 9.02 9.72 12.23
C LYS A 14 10.14 8.84 11.65
N ASN A 15 9.84 7.95 10.72
CA ASN A 15 10.84 7.14 10.02
C ASN A 15 10.86 7.59 8.56
N LYS A 16 12.06 7.80 7.99
CA LYS A 16 12.25 8.10 6.57
C LYS A 16 11.36 7.15 5.75
N ALA A 17 10.29 7.67 5.16
CA ALA A 17 9.32 6.84 4.47
C ALA A 17 10.03 6.12 3.32
N MET A 18 10.11 4.79 3.41
CA MET A 18 10.75 3.93 2.39
C MET A 18 9.90 3.79 1.13
N LYS A 19 8.70 4.38 1.14
CA LYS A 19 7.67 4.30 0.13
C LYS A 19 7.16 5.68 -0.21
N THR A 20 6.79 5.85 -1.47
CA THR A 20 6.20 7.09 -1.97
C THR A 20 4.73 7.20 -1.53
N GLN A 21 4.17 8.41 -1.51
CA GLN A 21 2.77 8.68 -1.20
C GLN A 21 1.83 7.90 -2.13
N VAL A 22 2.15 7.80 -3.43
CA VAL A 22 1.37 6.97 -4.36
C VAL A 22 1.40 5.48 -3.99
N GLU A 23 2.58 4.94 -3.63
CA GLU A 23 2.72 3.55 -3.20
C GLU A 23 1.91 3.28 -1.93
N LEU A 24 1.97 4.21 -0.97
CA LEU A 24 1.24 4.13 0.29
C LEU A 24 -0.28 4.20 0.10
N ALA A 25 -0.75 5.04 -0.83
CA ALA A 25 -2.17 5.12 -1.17
C ALA A 25 -2.69 3.80 -1.77
N ILE A 26 -1.93 3.20 -2.70
CA ILE A 26 -2.26 1.89 -3.28
C ILE A 26 -2.28 0.80 -2.20
N ILE A 27 -1.26 0.75 -1.35
CA ILE A 27 -1.17 -0.24 -0.25
C ILE A 27 -2.37 -0.08 0.71
N LYS A 28 -2.76 1.16 1.02
CA LYS A 28 -3.94 1.44 1.86
C LYS A 28 -5.21 0.88 1.22
N LYS A 29 -5.42 1.08 -0.08
CA LYS A 29 -6.57 0.50 -0.81
C LYS A 29 -6.56 -1.02 -0.76
N VAL A 30 -5.44 -1.67 -1.10
CA VAL A 30 -5.34 -3.14 -1.03
C VAL A 30 -5.63 -3.66 0.38
N ARG A 31 -5.12 -2.97 1.42
CA ARG A 31 -5.38 -3.31 2.82
C ARG A 31 -6.87 -3.19 3.18
N GLU A 32 -7.57 -2.19 2.68
CA GLU A 32 -9.03 -2.05 2.87
C GLU A 32 -9.78 -3.27 2.31
N TYR A 33 -9.46 -3.70 1.08
CA TYR A 33 -10.02 -4.92 0.49
C TYR A 33 -9.67 -6.18 1.28
N ARG A 34 -8.41 -6.33 1.70
CA ARG A 34 -7.97 -7.48 2.51
C ARG A 34 -8.75 -7.59 3.82
N LEU A 35 -8.94 -6.46 4.51
CA LEU A 35 -9.70 -6.40 5.77
C LEU A 35 -11.19 -6.66 5.54
N ALA A 36 -11.77 -6.14 4.46
CA ALA A 36 -13.16 -6.41 4.08
C ALA A 36 -13.40 -7.89 3.75
N ALA A 37 -12.40 -8.57 3.16
CA ALA A 37 -12.42 -10.01 2.91
C ALA A 37 -12.12 -10.87 4.15
N GLY A 38 -11.85 -10.27 5.32
CA GLY A 38 -11.53 -11.01 6.54
C GLY A 38 -10.18 -11.75 6.51
N MET A 39 -9.28 -11.39 5.59
CA MET A 39 -8.01 -12.07 5.41
C MET A 39 -6.91 -11.48 6.30
N SER A 40 -6.13 -12.33 6.95
CA SER A 40 -4.85 -11.95 7.55
C SER A 40 -3.80 -11.63 6.47
N GLN A 41 -2.71 -10.97 6.86
CA GLN A 41 -1.59 -10.70 5.94
C GLN A 41 -0.98 -12.01 5.42
N ALA A 42 -0.78 -13.00 6.29
CA ALA A 42 -0.25 -14.31 5.93
C ALA A 42 -1.18 -15.06 4.97
N GLN A 43 -2.50 -15.02 5.20
CA GLN A 43 -3.47 -15.63 4.29
C GLN A 43 -3.42 -15.01 2.90
N LEU A 44 -3.42 -13.68 2.79
CA LEU A 44 -3.33 -13.03 1.48
C LEU A 44 -2.00 -13.33 0.78
N SER A 45 -0.88 -13.39 1.50
CA SER A 45 0.40 -13.79 0.91
C SER A 45 0.32 -15.18 0.27
N MET A 46 -0.27 -16.16 0.97
CA MET A 46 -0.43 -17.53 0.48
C MET A 46 -1.40 -17.60 -0.71
N GLU A 47 -2.52 -16.87 -0.67
CA GLU A 47 -3.49 -16.79 -1.77
C GLU A 47 -2.86 -16.21 -3.05
N MET A 48 -1.94 -15.27 -2.89
CA MET A 48 -1.16 -14.71 -4.00
C MET A 48 -0.01 -15.62 -4.47
N ASN A 49 0.19 -16.79 -3.85
CA ASN A 49 1.32 -17.69 -4.07
C ASN A 49 2.69 -16.99 -3.87
N LEU A 50 2.80 -16.22 -2.78
CA LEU A 50 4.00 -15.49 -2.37
C LEU A 50 4.52 -15.99 -1.02
N ASP A 51 5.72 -15.54 -0.64
CA ASP A 51 6.26 -15.77 0.70
C ASP A 51 5.27 -15.28 1.77
N ILE A 52 5.05 -16.08 2.82
CA ILE A 52 4.05 -15.82 3.86
C ILE A 52 4.18 -14.42 4.49
N THR A 53 5.40 -13.87 4.54
CA THR A 53 5.70 -12.56 5.12
C THR A 53 5.48 -11.39 4.15
N PHE A 54 5.26 -11.65 2.86
CA PHE A 54 5.25 -10.64 1.81
C PHE A 54 4.26 -9.51 2.08
N VAL A 55 2.97 -9.81 2.29
CA VAL A 55 1.95 -8.78 2.56
C VAL A 55 2.25 -8.02 3.86
N GLY A 56 2.80 -8.69 4.87
CA GLY A 56 3.25 -8.05 6.10
C GLY A 56 4.35 -7.02 5.87
N ASN A 57 5.32 -7.33 5.00
CA ASN A 57 6.36 -6.40 4.58
C ASN A 57 5.79 -5.24 3.75
N VAL A 58 4.90 -5.53 2.80
CA VAL A 58 4.28 -4.47 1.98
C VAL A 58 3.49 -3.48 2.84
N GLU A 59 2.65 -3.96 3.76
CA GLU A 59 1.85 -3.10 4.64
C GLU A 59 2.64 -2.46 5.78
N SER A 60 3.88 -2.90 6.03
CA SER A 60 4.77 -2.30 7.00
C SER A 60 5.38 -1.02 6.44
N ALA A 61 5.31 0.07 7.20
CA ALA A 61 6.00 1.32 6.88
C ALA A 61 7.53 1.20 6.96
N LYS A 62 8.05 0.14 7.61
CA LYS A 62 9.50 -0.08 7.81
C LYS A 62 10.17 -0.82 6.67
N CYS A 63 9.40 -1.54 5.85
CA CYS A 63 9.95 -2.35 4.77
C CYS A 63 9.84 -1.61 3.43
N LYS A 64 10.68 -2.00 2.47
CA LYS A 64 10.74 -1.39 1.13
C LYS A 64 9.80 -2.06 0.11
N ASP A 65 9.26 -3.22 0.44
CA ASP A 65 8.43 -4.03 -0.44
C ASP A 65 7.13 -3.33 -0.81
N LYS A 66 6.68 -3.51 -2.05
CA LYS A 66 5.51 -2.84 -2.62
C LYS A 66 4.79 -3.73 -3.61
N TYR A 67 3.52 -3.44 -3.85
CA TYR A 67 2.77 -4.07 -4.93
C TYR A 67 3.24 -3.50 -6.27
N ASN A 68 3.52 -4.39 -7.23
CA ASN A 68 3.72 -4.03 -8.63
C ASN A 68 2.41 -4.28 -9.40
N PHE A 69 2.38 -3.95 -10.69
CA PHE A 69 1.16 -4.12 -11.49
C PHE A 69 0.68 -5.58 -11.60
N ASN A 70 1.59 -6.56 -11.63
CA ASN A 70 1.21 -7.97 -11.67
C ASN A 70 0.55 -8.41 -10.35
N HIS A 71 1.06 -7.93 -9.22
CA HIS A 71 0.44 -8.15 -7.91
C HIS A 71 -0.97 -7.53 -7.87
N LEU A 72 -1.14 -6.31 -8.37
CA LEU A 72 -2.45 -5.65 -8.42
C LEU A 72 -3.43 -6.39 -9.32
N ASN A 73 -2.98 -6.97 -10.43
CA ASN A 73 -3.82 -7.81 -11.28
C ASN A 73 -4.31 -9.07 -10.53
N ALA A 74 -3.39 -9.77 -9.85
CA ALA A 74 -3.76 -10.94 -9.04
C ALA A 74 -4.73 -10.58 -7.91
N LEU A 75 -4.47 -9.47 -7.21
CA LEU A 75 -5.35 -8.96 -6.15
C LEU A 75 -6.74 -8.61 -6.67
N ALA A 76 -6.85 -8.04 -7.87
CA ALA A 76 -8.13 -7.74 -8.49
C ALA A 76 -8.96 -9.01 -8.72
N ILE A 77 -8.31 -10.10 -9.16
CA ILE A 77 -8.94 -11.41 -9.33
C ILE A 77 -9.36 -11.98 -7.97
N ILE A 78 -8.47 -12.00 -6.98
CA ILE A 78 -8.73 -12.54 -5.63
C ILE A 78 -9.91 -11.81 -4.96
N PHE A 79 -9.98 -10.48 -5.08
CA PHE A 79 -11.02 -9.68 -4.46
C PHE A 79 -12.25 -9.45 -5.34
N ASN A 80 -12.29 -10.05 -6.54
CA ASN A 80 -13.36 -9.86 -7.52
C ASN A 80 -13.68 -8.36 -7.79
N CYS A 81 -12.63 -7.57 -7.99
CA CYS A 81 -12.72 -6.14 -8.28
C CYS A 81 -11.88 -5.76 -9.51
N LYS A 82 -11.82 -4.48 -9.86
CA LYS A 82 -11.01 -4.00 -10.98
C LYS A 82 -9.66 -3.54 -10.47
N MET A 83 -8.58 -3.75 -11.24
CA MET A 83 -7.24 -3.23 -10.91
C MET A 83 -7.25 -1.73 -10.56
N LYS A 84 -8.08 -0.95 -11.25
CA LYS A 84 -8.18 0.50 -11.02
C LYS A 84 -8.74 0.85 -9.64
N ASP A 85 -9.44 -0.06 -8.98
CA ASP A 85 -10.04 0.19 -7.67
C ASP A 85 -8.97 0.31 -6.56
N PHE A 86 -7.74 -0.13 -6.84
CA PHE A 86 -6.57 0.10 -5.97
C PHE A 86 -5.88 1.43 -6.21
N MET A 87 -6.23 2.16 -7.27
CA MET A 87 -5.55 3.40 -7.64
C MET A 87 -6.09 4.60 -6.85
N PRO A 88 -5.23 5.59 -6.56
CA PRO A 88 -5.69 6.87 -6.05
C PRO A 88 -6.39 7.68 -7.16
N ASP A 89 -7.38 8.49 -6.76
CA ASP A 89 -8.10 9.39 -7.67
C ASP A 89 -7.28 10.65 -8.00
N GLU A 90 -6.49 11.13 -7.04
CA GLU A 90 -5.66 12.33 -7.17
C GLU A 90 -4.17 11.99 -7.36
N ASN A 91 -3.44 12.93 -7.93
CA ASN A 91 -1.99 12.86 -8.04
C ASN A 91 -1.30 13.30 -6.73
N PHE A 92 0.00 13.02 -6.61
CA PHE A 92 0.81 13.39 -5.44
C PHE A 92 1.97 14.32 -5.86
N PRO A 93 1.76 15.66 -5.88
CA PRO A 93 2.75 16.61 -6.37
C PRO A 93 4.06 16.66 -5.55
N ASP A 94 3.98 16.43 -4.23
CA ASP A 94 5.12 16.46 -3.30
C ASP A 94 5.63 15.04 -2.96
N ASP A 95 5.55 14.11 -3.90
CA ASP A 95 5.95 12.72 -3.66
C ASP A 95 7.46 12.44 -3.83
N ASN A 96 8.29 13.50 -3.81
CA ASN A 96 9.72 13.40 -4.13
C ASN A 96 10.03 12.63 -5.42
N SER A 97 9.10 12.62 -6.36
CA SER A 97 9.23 11.91 -7.63
C SER A 97 10.38 12.51 -8.44
N LYS A 98 11.39 11.69 -8.75
CA LYS A 98 12.49 12.05 -9.65
C LYS A 98 12.03 12.32 -11.09
N TYR A 99 10.77 12.04 -11.39
CA TYR A 99 10.19 12.13 -12.73
C TYR A 99 9.52 13.49 -12.99
N LEU A 100 9.34 14.32 -11.95
CA LEU A 100 8.85 15.68 -12.09
C LEU A 100 10.03 16.66 -11.94
N LYS A 101 10.11 17.63 -12.84
CA LYS A 101 11.04 18.75 -12.70
C LYS A 101 10.58 19.61 -11.52
N ARG A 102 11.51 19.98 -10.65
CA ARG A 102 11.28 21.02 -9.64
C ARG A 102 11.64 22.35 -10.29
N ASP A 103 10.70 23.28 -10.29
CA ASP A 103 11.04 24.67 -10.61
C ASP A 103 12.06 25.13 -9.57
N LYS A 104 13.20 25.62 -10.06
CA LYS A 104 14.34 26.06 -9.25
C LYS A 104 14.07 27.43 -8.63
#